data_AF-A0A4U9HM91-F1
#
_entry.id   AF-A0A4U9HM91-F1
#
_cell.length_a   1.000
_cell.length_b   1.000
_cell.length_c   1.000
_cell.angle_alpha   90.00
_cell.angle_beta   90.00
_cell.angle_gamma   90.00
#
_symmetry.space_group_name_H-M   'P 1'
#
loop_
_entity.id
_entity.type
_entity.pdbx_description
1 polymer ?
#
loop_
_entity_poly.entity_id
_entity_poly.type
_entity_poly.pdbx_seq_one_letter_code
_entity_poly.pdbx_strand_id
1 'polypeptide(L)' 'MKDAEYRAWQGLALESEFLPDSPNHAEWPQPDCILRPGEEYVSVTEYHFIAQ' A
#
# COMPACT_ATOMS: atom_id res chain seq x y z
N MET A 1 8.25 -32.92 -5.05
CA MET A 1 6.86 -32.54 -4.79
C MET A 1 6.41 -31.71 -5.97
N LYS A 2 5.30 -32.10 -6.60
CA LYS A 2 4.80 -31.50 -7.83
C LYS A 2 4.28 -30.10 -7.53
N ASP A 3 4.57 -29.18 -8.42
CA ASP A 3 4.36 -27.73 -8.32
C ASP A 3 2.95 -27.38 -7.81
N ALA A 4 2.86 -26.75 -6.64
CA ALA A 4 1.59 -26.19 -6.18
C ALA A 4 1.36 -24.87 -6.92
N GLU A 5 0.52 -24.89 -7.96
CA GLU A 5 0.16 -23.69 -8.70
C GLU A 5 -0.76 -22.79 -7.87
N TYR A 6 -0.42 -21.50 -7.81
CA TYR A 6 -1.33 -20.49 -7.31
C TYR A 6 -2.54 -20.37 -8.26
N ARG A 7 -3.72 -20.50 -7.69
CA ARG A 7 -5.01 -20.26 -8.34
C ARG A 7 -5.43 -18.82 -8.10
N ALA A 8 -6.36 -18.32 -8.92
CA ALA A 8 -7.00 -17.04 -8.68
C ALA A 8 -7.52 -16.97 -7.22
N TRP A 9 -7.32 -15.82 -6.57
CA TRP A 9 -7.78 -15.50 -5.21
C TRP A 9 -7.10 -16.28 -4.06
N GLN A 10 -5.96 -16.93 -4.29
CA GLN A 10 -5.22 -17.63 -3.24
C GLN A 10 -4.28 -16.75 -2.39
N GLY A 11 -4.30 -15.44 -2.63
CA GLY A 11 -3.53 -14.45 -1.87
C GLY A 11 -4.32 -13.17 -1.71
N LEU A 12 -3.89 -12.37 -0.74
CA LEU A 12 -4.37 -11.02 -0.51
C LEU A 12 -3.17 -10.10 -0.50
N ALA A 13 -3.24 -9.02 -1.29
CA ALA A 13 -2.30 -7.92 -1.20
C ALA A 13 -2.80 -6.94 -0.15
N LEU A 14 -1.87 -6.45 0.68
CA LEU A 14 -2.12 -5.40 1.67
C LEU A 14 -1.23 -4.23 1.28
N GLU A 15 -1.82 -3.25 0.59
CA GLU A 15 -1.11 -2.12 -0.03
C GLU A 15 -1.45 -0.85 0.77
N SER A 16 -0.51 -0.41 1.60
CA SER A 16 -0.63 0.72 2.54
C SER A 16 -0.21 2.06 1.95
N GLU A 17 -0.25 2.16 0.62
CA GLU A 17 0.19 3.30 -0.16
C GLU A 17 -0.91 4.35 -0.36
N PHE A 18 -0.53 5.50 -0.94
CA PHE A 18 -1.49 6.48 -1.40
C PHE A 18 -2.40 5.87 -2.48
N LEU A 19 -3.58 6.48 -2.70
CA LEU A 19 -4.46 6.02 -3.77
C LEU A 19 -3.73 6.08 -5.12
N PRO A 20 -3.98 5.13 -6.04
CA PRO A 20 -3.18 4.99 -7.25
C PRO A 20 -3.23 6.20 -8.20
N ASP A 21 -4.26 7.04 -8.08
CA ASP A 21 -4.46 8.23 -8.92
C ASP A 21 -4.34 9.57 -8.16
N SER A 22 -3.75 9.55 -6.96
CA SER A 22 -3.56 10.75 -6.14
C SER A 22 -2.86 11.92 -6.84
N PRO A 23 -1.86 11.72 -7.74
CA PRO A 23 -1.24 12.83 -8.44
C PRO A 23 -2.22 13.67 -9.27
N ASN A 24 -3.34 13.07 -9.71
CA ASN A 24 -4.36 13.72 -10.52
C ASN A 24 -5.56 14.23 -9.70
N HIS A 25 -5.62 13.87 -8.41
CA HIS A 25 -6.77 14.11 -7.53
C HIS A 25 -6.37 14.81 -6.23
N ALA A 26 -5.98 16.08 -6.33
CA ALA A 26 -5.59 16.91 -5.18
C ALA A 26 -6.74 17.22 -4.21
N GLU A 27 -7.99 16.97 -4.61
CA GLU A 27 -9.18 17.18 -3.79
C GLU A 27 -9.45 16.05 -2.78
N TRP A 28 -8.76 14.92 -2.89
CA TRP A 28 -8.95 13.79 -1.99
C TRP A 28 -8.43 14.09 -0.57
N PRO A 29 -9.05 13.53 0.48
CA PRO A 29 -8.73 13.86 1.87
C PRO A 29 -7.36 13.34 2.35
N GLN A 30 -6.62 12.62 1.51
CA GLN A 30 -5.30 12.11 1.81
C GLN A 30 -4.22 13.21 1.71
N PRO A 31 -3.05 13.02 2.35
CA PRO A 31 -1.88 13.87 2.11
C PRO A 31 -1.45 13.92 0.64
N ASP A 32 -0.78 15.02 0.27
CA ASP A 32 -0.16 15.17 -1.05
C ASP A 32 0.90 14.06 -1.24
N CYS A 33 0.84 13.41 -2.40
CA CYS A 33 1.74 12.33 -2.77
C CYS A 33 3.03 12.82 -3.44
N ILE A 34 3.15 14.13 -3.71
CA ILE A 34 4.34 14.72 -4.34
C ILE A 34 5.32 15.23 -3.28
N LEU A 35 6.49 14.59 -3.21
CA LEU A 35 7.61 15.04 -2.38
C LEU A 35 8.41 16.15 -3.08
N ARG A 36 8.66 17.26 -2.40
CA ARG A 36 9.41 18.43 -2.90
C ARG A 36 10.83 18.50 -2.32
N PRO A 37 11.75 19.26 -2.94
CA PRO A 37 13.10 19.42 -2.40
C PRO A 37 13.11 19.96 -0.96
N GLY A 38 13.82 19.27 -0.07
CA GLY A 38 13.92 19.62 1.35
C GLY A 38 12.85 18.98 2.23
N GLU A 39 11.86 18.30 1.65
CA GLU A 39 10.88 17.51 2.40
C GLU A 39 11.42 16.10 2.65
N GLU A 40 10.98 15.50 3.76
CA GLU A 40 11.29 14.13 4.13
C GLU A 40 10.05 13.25 3.94
N TYR A 41 10.21 12.15 3.21
CA TYR A 41 9.17 11.14 3.08
C TYR A 41 9.31 10.10 4.19
N VAL A 42 8.23 9.86 4.94
CA VAL A 42 8.14 8.82 5.96
C VAL A 42 6.84 8.06 5.77
N SER A 43 6.93 6.73 5.74
CA SER A 43 5.77 5.83 5.74
C SER A 43 6.06 4.64 6.65
N VAL A 44 5.04 4.21 7.39
CA VAL A 44 5.08 3.10 8.33
C VAL A 44 3.92 2.18 8.04
N THR A 45 4.20 0.89 7.90
CA THR A 45 3.18 -0.16 7.72
C THR A 45 3.45 -1.26 8.71
N GLU A 46 2.50 -1.48 9.62
CA GLU A 46 2.64 -2.41 10.73
C GLU A 46 1.46 -3.38 10.75
N TYR A 47 1.77 -4.67 10.77
CA TYR A 47 0.79 -5.75 10.90
C TYR A 47 1.02 -6.48 12.22
N HIS A 48 0.06 -6.40 13.14
CA HIS A 48 0.10 -7.13 14.40
C HIS A 48 -0.89 -8.29 14.34
N PHE A 49 -0.38 -9.50 14.25
CA PHE A 49 -1.18 -10.72 14.30
C PHE A 49 -1.30 -11.21 15.73
N ILE A 50 -2.52 -11.57 16.14
CA ILE A 50 -2.79 -12.18 17.43
C ILE A 50 -3.44 -13.55 17.19
N ALA A 51 -3.15 -14.50 18.09
CA ALA A 51 -3.87 -15.77 18.09
C ALA A 51 -5.33 -15.56 18.51
N GLN A 52 -6.23 -16.44 18.05
CA GLN A 52 -7.58 -16.53 18.59
C GLN A 52 -7.59 -17.28 19.92
#